data_AF-A0A0K2RQ99-F1
#
_entry.id   AF-A0A0K2RQ99-F1
#
_cell.length_a   1.000
_cell.length_b   1.000
_cell.length_c   1.000
_cell.angle_alpha   90.00
_cell.angle_beta   90.00
_cell.angle_gamma   90.00
#
_symmetry.space_group_name_H-M   'P 1'
#
loop_
_entity.id
_entity.type
_entity.pdbx_description
1 polymer ?
#
loop_
_entity_poly.entity_id
_entity_poly.type
_entity_poly.pdbx_seq_one_letter_code
_entity_poly.pdbx_strand_id
1 'polypeptide(L)'
;MRQRALIAIGLSCQPRLLIADEPTSALDVTVQRQILDHLETMTAELGTAVLLITHDLGLAAERADKVVVMYRDNVVEAGPSLELLRNPQHPYTQRLVASAPSLASRRIQAAKAEGIQTEELLAPTEAVAEKALADDVLKVESLSKVFKLRSGVGKATDFTAVDNVSFNVKRGTTTAIVGESGSGKSTVAQMVLNLLAPTSGRIVFDGVDTSTLNSREIFKFRRRVQPIFQDPYGSLDPMYNIFRTIEEPLRTHKIGDKVSREKKVRELLDQVALPQSTMQRYPNELSGGQRQRVAIARALALDPEVIICDEAVSALDVLVQAQVLNLLAELQSNLGLTYLFITHDLAVVRQIADHVCVMQKGKLVETGSTDDVFDSPQQDYTKALLNAIPGASLMLPPVVA
;
A
#
# COMPACT_ATOMS: atom_id res chain seq x y z
N MET A 1 4.55 -20.72 2.60
CA MET A 1 5.25 -22.03 2.66
C MET A 1 6.73 -21.91 3.04
N ARG A 2 7.54 -21.06 2.39
CA ARG A 2 8.97 -20.89 2.72
C ARG A 2 9.23 -20.49 4.18
N GLN A 3 8.52 -19.48 4.71
CA GLN A 3 8.64 -19.11 6.13
C GLN A 3 8.27 -20.25 7.08
N ARG A 4 7.19 -20.99 6.82
CA ARG A 4 6.82 -22.16 7.65
C ARG A 4 7.93 -23.22 7.70
N ALA A 5 8.61 -23.45 6.57
CA ALA A 5 9.77 -24.34 6.53
C ALA A 5 10.96 -23.77 7.34
N LEU A 6 11.24 -22.47 7.23
CA LEU A 6 12.30 -21.81 8.01
C LEU A 6 12.04 -21.87 9.51
N ILE A 7 10.79 -21.70 9.94
CA ILE A 7 10.38 -21.82 11.35
C ILE A 7 10.61 -23.25 11.85
N ALA A 8 10.19 -24.25 11.06
CA ALA A 8 10.42 -25.65 11.41
C ALA A 8 11.92 -25.99 11.51
N ILE A 9 12.75 -25.45 10.61
CA ILE A 9 14.22 -25.58 10.66
C ILE A 9 14.77 -24.90 11.92
N GLY A 10 14.33 -23.68 12.23
CA GLY A 10 14.79 -22.96 13.41
C GLY A 10 14.45 -23.66 14.73
N LEU A 11 13.32 -24.35 14.78
CA LEU A 11 12.84 -25.06 15.97
C LEU A 11 13.28 -26.53 16.04
N SER A 12 13.90 -27.09 15.00
CA SER A 12 14.17 -28.53 14.90
C SER A 12 15.04 -29.09 16.02
N CYS A 13 15.92 -28.25 16.58
CA CYS A 13 16.84 -28.61 17.65
C CYS A 13 16.38 -28.16 19.04
N GLN A 14 15.10 -27.77 19.18
CA GLN A 14 14.52 -27.24 20.44
C GLN A 14 15.43 -26.16 21.07
N PRO A 15 15.72 -25.08 20.35
CA PRO A 15 16.66 -24.08 20.85
C PRO A 15 16.12 -23.39 22.09
N ARG A 16 17.03 -22.95 22.97
CA ARG A 16 16.64 -22.10 24.12
C ARG A 16 16.27 -20.67 23.70
N LEU A 17 16.76 -20.23 22.55
CA LEU A 17 16.50 -18.91 21.97
C LEU A 17 16.29 -19.05 20.46
N LEU A 18 15.16 -18.56 19.96
CA LEU A 18 14.88 -18.38 18.55
C LEU A 18 15.02 -16.89 18.21
N ILE A 19 15.86 -16.56 17.23
CA ILE A 19 15.95 -15.21 16.66
C ILE A 19 15.18 -15.22 15.35
N ALA A 20 14.11 -14.44 15.30
CA ALA A 20 13.25 -14.32 14.13
C ALA A 20 13.42 -12.93 13.51
N ASP A 21 14.18 -12.86 12.42
CA ASP A 21 14.42 -11.63 11.68
C ASP A 21 13.35 -11.41 10.61
N GLU A 22 12.49 -10.42 10.83
CA GLU A 22 11.36 -10.07 9.98
C GLU A 22 10.55 -11.27 9.45
N PRO A 23 10.07 -12.17 10.34
CA PRO A 23 9.52 -13.47 9.95
C PRO A 23 8.23 -13.37 9.14
N THR A 24 7.62 -12.18 9.07
CA THR A 24 6.33 -11.91 8.45
C THR A 24 6.41 -10.90 7.31
N SER A 25 7.60 -10.42 6.94
CA SER A 25 7.75 -9.49 5.82
C SER A 25 7.17 -10.09 4.52
N ALA A 26 6.53 -9.22 3.73
CA ALA A 26 5.88 -9.55 2.45
C ALA A 26 4.73 -10.58 2.53
N LEU A 27 4.10 -10.74 3.71
CA LEU A 27 2.88 -11.51 3.87
C LEU A 27 1.67 -10.61 4.06
N ASP A 28 0.51 -11.10 3.62
CA ASP A 28 -0.76 -10.47 4.01
C ASP A 28 -1.05 -10.68 5.52
N VAL A 29 -1.91 -9.81 6.06
CA VAL A 29 -2.20 -9.71 7.49
C VAL A 29 -2.72 -11.02 8.10
N THR A 30 -3.50 -11.82 7.37
CA THR A 30 -4.06 -13.08 7.89
C THR A 30 -2.99 -14.17 7.95
N VAL A 31 -2.14 -14.28 6.92
CA VAL A 31 -1.01 -15.21 6.93
C VAL A 31 0.04 -14.82 7.97
N GLN A 32 0.33 -13.52 8.11
CA GLN A 32 1.19 -12.98 9.17
C GLN A 32 0.71 -13.41 10.55
N ARG A 33 -0.58 -13.18 10.86
CA ARG A 33 -1.17 -13.58 12.15
C ARG A 33 -1.05 -15.09 12.38
N GLN A 34 -1.41 -15.92 11.40
CA GLN A 34 -1.30 -17.37 11.53
C GLN A 34 0.14 -17.84 11.80
N ILE A 35 1.13 -17.24 11.15
CA ILE A 35 2.53 -17.60 11.36
C ILE A 35 2.97 -17.24 12.78
N LEU A 36 2.58 -16.07 13.28
CA LEU A 36 2.94 -15.64 14.63
C LEU A 36 2.22 -16.44 15.71
N ASP A 37 0.93 -16.75 15.52
CA ASP A 37 0.17 -17.63 16.42
C ASP A 37 0.82 -19.02 16.51
N HIS A 38 1.28 -19.57 15.38
CA HIS A 38 2.01 -20.83 15.35
C HIS A 38 3.38 -20.73 16.03
N LEU A 39 4.14 -19.66 15.77
CA LEU A 39 5.42 -19.44 16.43
C LEU A 39 5.26 -19.39 17.95
N GLU A 40 4.31 -18.59 18.43
CA GLU A 40 4.00 -18.41 19.85
C GLU A 40 3.63 -19.73 20.51
N THR A 41 2.72 -20.49 19.90
CA THR A 41 2.30 -21.82 20.39
C THR A 41 3.49 -22.77 20.51
N MET A 42 4.27 -22.91 19.44
CA MET A 42 5.42 -23.83 19.43
C MET A 42 6.50 -23.41 20.43
N THR A 43 6.77 -22.11 20.57
CA THR A 43 7.79 -21.62 21.50
C THR A 43 7.35 -21.75 22.95
N ALA A 44 6.06 -21.59 23.23
CA ALA A 44 5.49 -21.83 24.55
C ALA A 44 5.58 -23.30 24.95
N GLU A 45 5.24 -24.23 24.03
CA GLU A 45 5.34 -25.67 24.27
C GLU A 45 6.79 -26.14 24.50
N LEU A 46 7.76 -25.53 23.79
CA LEU A 46 9.17 -25.88 23.88
C LEU A 46 9.93 -25.15 25.00
N GLY A 47 9.32 -24.13 25.62
CA GLY A 47 10.02 -23.24 26.56
C GLY A 47 11.14 -22.42 25.90
N THR A 48 11.00 -22.15 24.60
CA THR A 48 11.96 -21.39 23.80
C THR A 48 11.72 -19.89 23.95
N ALA A 49 12.74 -19.12 24.32
CA ALA A 49 12.66 -17.66 24.26
C ALA A 49 12.68 -17.17 22.81
N VAL A 50 11.98 -16.09 22.50
CA VAL A 50 11.93 -15.50 21.15
C VAL A 50 12.48 -14.08 21.17
N LEU A 51 13.42 -13.79 20.28
CA LEU A 51 13.81 -12.45 19.91
C LEU A 51 13.24 -12.14 18.52
N LEU A 52 12.22 -11.29 18.48
CA LEU A 52 11.60 -10.83 17.24
C LEU A 52 12.24 -9.52 16.79
N ILE A 53 12.76 -9.49 15.57
CA ILE A 53 13.22 -8.26 14.91
C ILE A 53 12.15 -7.88 13.89
N THR A 54 11.58 -6.69 14.04
CA THR A 54 10.55 -6.16 13.13
C THR A 54 10.57 -4.63 13.13
N HIS A 55 10.09 -4.04 12.04
CA HIS A 55 9.83 -2.62 11.93
C HIS A 55 8.37 -2.25 12.27
N ASP A 56 7.46 -3.23 12.40
CA ASP A 56 6.06 -3.00 12.78
C ASP A 56 5.93 -2.97 14.31
N LEU A 57 5.75 -1.76 14.84
CA LEU A 57 5.65 -1.53 16.28
C LEU A 57 4.32 -2.05 16.86
N GLY A 58 3.24 -2.08 16.08
CA GLY A 58 1.96 -2.64 16.51
C GLY A 58 2.08 -4.15 16.70
N LEU A 59 2.78 -4.82 15.78
CA LEU A 59 3.12 -6.23 15.90
C LEU A 59 4.00 -6.52 17.11
N ALA A 60 5.09 -5.76 17.27
CA ALA A 60 6.00 -5.93 18.39
C ALA A 60 5.27 -5.77 19.73
N ALA A 61 4.34 -4.82 19.82
CA ALA A 61 3.61 -4.58 21.04
C ALA A 61 2.55 -5.61 21.39
N GLU A 62 1.93 -6.23 20.38
CA GLU A 62 0.97 -7.31 20.58
C GLU A 62 1.66 -8.62 21.00
N ARG A 63 2.88 -8.87 20.50
CA ARG A 63 3.53 -10.19 20.59
C ARG A 63 4.71 -10.30 21.54
N ALA A 64 5.29 -9.17 21.96
CA ALA A 64 6.44 -9.18 22.87
C ALA A 64 6.05 -8.68 24.25
N ASP A 65 6.67 -9.25 25.30
CA ASP A 65 6.57 -8.71 26.66
C ASP A 65 7.41 -7.42 26.82
N LYS A 66 8.53 -7.36 26.09
CA LYS A 66 9.49 -6.26 26.12
C LYS A 66 9.87 -5.85 24.70
N VAL A 67 9.91 -4.55 24.47
CA VAL A 67 10.40 -3.95 23.22
C VAL A 67 11.73 -3.25 23.49
N VAL A 68 12.65 -3.38 22.53
CA VAL A 68 13.93 -2.66 22.49
C VAL A 68 13.98 -1.90 21.17
N VAL A 69 14.09 -0.58 21.24
CA VAL A 69 14.16 0.30 20.08
C VAL A 69 15.61 0.68 19.83
N MET A 70 16.07 0.43 18.60
CA MET A 70 17.39 0.81 18.14
C MET A 70 17.33 1.96 17.13
N TYR A 71 18.25 2.90 17.22
CA TYR A 71 18.43 3.99 16.26
C TYR A 71 19.90 4.38 16.16
N ARG A 72 20.43 4.45 14.93
CA ARG A 72 21.85 4.78 14.64
C ARG A 72 22.82 3.98 15.52
N ASP A 73 22.72 2.66 15.43
CA ASP A 73 23.59 1.71 16.13
C ASP A 73 23.50 1.72 17.68
N ASN A 74 22.54 2.44 18.25
CA ASN A 74 22.35 2.55 19.70
C ASN A 74 20.96 2.06 20.11
N VAL A 75 20.87 1.40 21.26
CA VAL A 75 19.59 1.20 21.95
C VAL A 75 19.18 2.55 22.53
N VAL A 76 18.07 3.07 22.04
CA VAL A 76 17.57 4.40 22.45
C VAL A 76 16.46 4.32 23.48
N GLU A 77 15.73 3.21 23.52
CA GLU A 77 14.66 2.97 24.48
C GLU A 77 14.41 1.47 24.65
N ALA A 78 14.08 1.03 25.85
CA ALA A 78 13.73 -0.36 26.12
C ALA A 78 12.81 -0.46 27.33
N GLY A 79 11.75 -1.25 27.24
CA GLY A 79 10.78 -1.37 28.33
C GLY A 79 9.64 -2.33 28.00
N PRO A 80 8.68 -2.48 28.93
CA PRO A 80 7.45 -3.24 28.67
C PRO A 80 6.75 -2.69 27.43
N SER A 81 6.28 -3.58 26.56
CA SER A 81 5.83 -3.19 25.22
C SER A 81 4.66 -2.20 25.23
N LEU A 82 3.70 -2.41 26.13
CA LEU A 82 2.54 -1.52 26.30
C LEU A 82 2.93 -0.13 26.83
N GLU A 83 3.90 -0.06 27.74
CA GLU A 83 4.36 1.21 28.31
C GLU A 83 5.10 2.04 27.26
N LEU A 84 5.99 1.39 26.50
CA LEU A 84 6.75 2.02 25.42
C LEU A 84 5.84 2.56 24.31
N LEU A 85 4.74 1.86 24.00
CA LEU A 85 3.73 2.35 23.06
C LEU A 85 2.92 3.54 23.58
N ARG A 86 2.52 3.51 24.86
CA ARG A 86 1.61 4.51 25.42
C ARG A 86 2.33 5.79 25.83
N ASN A 87 3.55 5.67 26.31
CA ASN A 87 4.34 6.78 26.83
C ASN A 87 5.81 6.70 26.39
N PRO A 88 6.08 6.74 25.07
CA PRO A 88 7.45 6.73 24.55
C PRO A 88 8.21 7.98 25.01
N GLN A 89 9.38 7.78 25.60
CA GLN A 89 10.23 8.86 26.11
C GLN A 89 11.19 9.39 25.06
N HIS A 90 11.73 8.52 24.21
CA HIS A 90 12.74 8.93 23.24
C HIS A 90 12.09 9.54 21.99
N PRO A 91 12.60 10.67 21.45
CA PRO A 91 12.00 11.36 20.29
C PRO A 91 11.87 10.48 19.04
N TYR A 92 12.77 9.52 18.84
CA TYR A 92 12.66 8.57 17.73
C TYR A 92 11.53 7.57 17.93
N THR A 93 11.36 7.03 19.14
CA THR A 93 10.27 6.13 19.49
C THR A 93 8.93 6.83 19.37
N GLN A 94 8.83 8.08 19.83
CA GLN A 94 7.65 8.92 19.64
C GLN A 94 7.24 9.02 18.18
N ARG A 95 8.21 9.23 17.27
CA ARG A 95 7.94 9.26 15.82
C ARG A 95 7.50 7.91 15.28
N LEU A 96 8.13 6.81 15.69
CA LEU A 96 7.71 5.46 15.28
C LEU A 96 6.27 5.16 15.70
N VAL A 97 5.92 5.47 16.95
CA VAL A 97 4.57 5.30 17.51
C VAL A 97 3.54 6.20 16.81
N ALA A 98 3.92 7.43 16.45
CA ALA A 98 3.04 8.36 15.75
C ALA A 98 2.82 7.95 14.28
N SER A 99 3.84 7.38 13.63
CA SER A 99 3.78 7.02 12.21
C SER A 99 3.25 5.60 11.92
N ALA A 100 3.07 4.76 12.93
CA ALA A 100 2.59 3.38 12.75
C ALA A 100 1.12 3.35 12.27
N PRO A 101 0.82 2.87 11.04
CA PRO A 101 -0.54 2.85 10.51
C PRO A 101 -1.50 2.00 11.35
N SER A 102 -1.01 0.86 11.86
CA SER A 102 -1.78 -0.04 12.72
C SER A 102 -2.29 0.65 14.00
N LEU A 103 -1.46 1.51 14.60
CA LEU A 103 -1.82 2.30 15.77
C LEU A 103 -2.72 3.49 15.38
N ALA A 104 -2.46 4.12 14.24
CA ALA A 104 -3.26 5.24 13.77
C ALA A 104 -4.70 4.82 13.43
N SER A 105 -4.88 3.68 12.74
CA SER A 105 -6.18 3.07 12.48
C SER A 105 -7.00 2.90 13.78
N ARG A 106 -6.34 2.51 14.88
CA ARG A 106 -6.96 2.35 16.19
C ARG A 106 -7.35 3.67 16.84
N ARG A 107 -6.50 4.69 16.77
CA ARG A 107 -6.79 6.03 17.29
C ARG A 107 -7.93 6.70 16.52
N ILE A 108 -7.98 6.54 15.20
CA ILE A 108 -9.11 6.98 14.36
C ILE A 108 -10.41 6.32 14.84
N GLN A 109 -10.39 5.02 15.12
CA GLN A 109 -11.56 4.31 15.64
C GLN A 109 -11.99 4.83 17.02
N ALA A 110 -11.03 5.02 17.94
CA ALA A 110 -11.30 5.53 19.28
C ALA A 110 -11.86 6.98 19.25
N ALA A 111 -11.23 7.87 18.49
CA ALA A 111 -11.66 9.25 18.35
C ALA A 111 -13.07 9.35 17.75
N LYS A 112 -13.39 8.52 16.76
CA LYS A 112 -14.74 8.48 16.18
C LYS A 112 -15.80 8.01 17.19
N ALA A 113 -15.47 7.01 18.01
CA ALA A 113 -16.36 6.57 19.10
C ALA A 113 -16.63 7.69 20.12
N GLU A 114 -15.68 8.61 20.28
CA GLU A 114 -15.78 9.80 21.15
C GLU A 114 -16.28 11.07 20.41
N GLY A 115 -16.50 11.01 19.09
CA GLY A 115 -16.94 12.15 18.28
C GLY A 115 -15.87 13.22 18.03
N ILE A 116 -14.58 12.88 18.12
CA ILE A 116 -13.43 13.78 17.97
C ILE A 116 -12.84 13.68 16.55
N GLN A 117 -12.46 14.82 15.95
CA GLN A 117 -11.72 14.86 14.67
C GLN A 117 -10.22 14.61 14.89
N THR A 118 -9.58 13.85 13.99
CA THR A 118 -8.17 13.46 14.09
C THR A 118 -7.36 13.86 12.86
N GLU A 119 -6.13 14.35 13.06
CA GLU A 119 -5.17 14.64 11.97
C GLU A 119 -4.61 13.37 11.29
N GLU A 120 -4.81 12.19 11.88
CA GLU A 120 -4.34 10.92 11.32
C GLU A 120 -5.16 10.42 10.11
N LEU A 121 -6.33 11.03 9.88
CA LEU A 121 -7.16 10.75 8.71
C LEU A 121 -6.71 11.67 7.57
N LEU A 122 -6.09 11.07 6.55
CA LEU A 122 -5.52 11.77 5.40
C LEU A 122 -6.52 11.92 4.24
N ALA A 123 -7.57 11.11 4.23
CA ALA A 123 -8.65 11.24 3.27
C ALA A 123 -9.33 12.62 3.41
N PRO A 124 -9.68 13.29 2.30
CA PRO A 124 -10.35 14.58 2.35
C PRO A 124 -11.67 14.48 3.13
N THR A 125 -11.92 15.44 4.04
CA THR A 125 -13.17 15.50 4.82
C THR A 125 -14.40 15.58 3.92
N GLU A 126 -15.55 15.09 4.39
CA GLU A 126 -16.82 15.01 3.65
C GLU A 126 -17.20 16.32 2.91
N ALA A 127 -16.81 17.49 3.44
CA ALA A 127 -17.04 18.80 2.83
C ALA A 127 -16.29 19.02 1.50
N VAL A 128 -15.17 18.33 1.26
CA VAL A 128 -14.44 18.32 -0.02
C VAL A 128 -14.98 17.21 -0.92
N ALA A 129 -15.41 16.08 -0.34
CA ALA A 129 -16.03 14.97 -1.08
C ALA A 129 -17.39 15.36 -1.72
N GLU A 130 -18.17 16.26 -1.11
CA GLU A 130 -19.39 16.81 -1.74
C GLU A 130 -19.10 17.71 -2.95
N LYS A 131 -17.88 18.28 -3.03
CA LYS A 131 -17.40 19.05 -4.20
C LYS A 131 -16.68 18.18 -5.23
N ALA A 132 -16.33 16.94 -4.90
CA ALA A 132 -15.87 15.99 -5.90
C ALA A 132 -16.99 15.83 -6.93
N LEU A 133 -16.68 16.16 -8.19
CA LEU A 133 -17.61 16.01 -9.30
C LEU A 133 -18.27 14.63 -9.18
N ALA A 134 -19.61 14.58 -9.14
CA ALA A 134 -20.40 13.36 -8.98
C ALA A 134 -20.25 12.35 -10.14
N ASP A 135 -19.22 12.51 -10.97
CA ASP A 135 -18.92 11.72 -12.15
C ASP A 135 -17.75 10.77 -11.87
N ASP A 136 -17.97 9.50 -12.16
CA ASP A 136 -16.97 8.46 -12.02
C ASP A 136 -15.97 8.55 -13.18
N VAL A 137 -14.68 8.78 -12.90
CA VAL A 137 -13.64 8.79 -13.93
C VAL A 137 -13.37 7.40 -14.49
N LEU A 138 -13.52 6.38 -13.65
CA LEU A 138 -13.29 4.99 -14.00
C LEU A 138 -14.47 4.15 -13.54
N LYS A 139 -15.05 3.37 -14.46
CA LYS A 139 -16.06 2.36 -14.17
C LYS A 139 -15.55 1.01 -14.65
N VAL A 140 -15.53 0.05 -13.74
CA VAL A 140 -15.19 -1.34 -14.01
C VAL A 140 -16.48 -2.14 -13.97
N GLU A 141 -16.84 -2.80 -15.07
CA GLU A 141 -18.13 -3.44 -15.24
C GLU A 141 -17.97 -4.93 -15.57
N SER A 142 -18.39 -5.79 -14.64
CA SER A 142 -18.41 -7.26 -14.77
C SER A 142 -17.08 -7.86 -15.25
N LEU A 143 -15.97 -7.27 -14.79
CA LEU A 143 -14.64 -7.57 -15.27
C LEU A 143 -14.21 -8.97 -14.84
N SER A 144 -13.78 -9.79 -15.80
CA SER A 144 -13.30 -11.15 -15.54
C SER A 144 -12.04 -11.46 -16.32
N LYS A 145 -11.16 -12.27 -15.71
CA LYS A 145 -9.93 -12.74 -16.33
C LYS A 145 -9.68 -14.21 -16.03
N VAL A 146 -9.62 -15.00 -17.11
CA VAL A 146 -9.25 -16.41 -17.09
C VAL A 146 -7.89 -16.58 -17.77
N PHE A 147 -6.96 -17.22 -17.06
CA PHE A 147 -5.67 -17.63 -17.60
C PHE A 147 -5.67 -19.12 -17.89
N LYS A 148 -5.01 -19.52 -18.98
CA LYS A 148 -4.76 -20.93 -19.29
C LYS A 148 -3.44 -21.36 -18.69
N LEU A 149 -3.47 -22.05 -17.56
CA LEU A 149 -2.27 -22.59 -16.91
C LEU A 149 -1.91 -23.93 -17.57
N ARG A 150 -0.65 -24.09 -17.94
CA ARG A 150 -0.14 -25.39 -18.40
C ARG A 150 0.00 -26.31 -17.18
N SER A 151 -0.78 -27.38 -17.15
CA SER A 151 -0.73 -28.42 -16.13
C SER A 151 -0.25 -29.72 -16.77
N GLY A 152 1.06 -29.95 -16.80
CA GLY A 152 1.67 -31.14 -17.42
C GLY A 152 1.69 -31.13 -18.95
N VAL A 153 2.13 -32.24 -19.55
CA VAL A 153 2.24 -32.37 -21.01
C VAL A 153 0.84 -32.47 -21.63
N GLY A 154 0.42 -31.42 -22.35
CA GLY A 154 -0.80 -31.43 -23.18
C GLY A 154 -2.12 -31.08 -22.48
N LYS A 155 -2.14 -30.79 -21.17
CA LYS A 155 -3.35 -30.32 -20.47
C LYS A 155 -3.20 -28.85 -20.05
N ALA A 156 -4.21 -28.05 -20.36
CA ALA A 156 -4.36 -26.70 -19.84
C ALA A 156 -5.54 -26.67 -18.86
N THR A 157 -5.35 -26.03 -17.71
CA THR A 157 -6.41 -25.76 -16.75
C THR A 157 -6.73 -24.28 -16.76
N ASP A 158 -8.02 -23.96 -16.75
CA ASP A 158 -8.46 -22.58 -16.66
C ASP A 158 -8.35 -22.13 -15.19
N PHE A 159 -7.68 -21.00 -14.99
CA PHE A 159 -7.53 -20.34 -13.70
C PHE A 159 -8.20 -18.96 -13.78
N THR A 160 -9.31 -18.82 -13.08
CA THR A 160 -10.03 -17.56 -12.97
C THR A 160 -9.35 -16.67 -11.93
N ALA A 161 -8.59 -15.68 -12.39
CA ALA A 161 -7.90 -14.73 -11.51
C ALA A 161 -8.81 -13.59 -11.05
N VAL A 162 -9.78 -13.21 -11.88
CA VAL A 162 -10.79 -12.19 -11.60
C VAL A 162 -12.13 -12.70 -12.11
N ASP A 163 -13.18 -12.65 -11.29
CA ASP A 163 -14.51 -13.19 -11.57
C ASP A 163 -15.58 -12.13 -11.27
N ASN A 164 -16.14 -11.55 -12.34
CA ASN A 164 -17.27 -10.63 -12.32
C ASN A 164 -17.13 -9.43 -11.35
N VAL A 165 -15.99 -8.74 -11.41
CA VAL A 165 -15.69 -7.60 -10.56
C VAL A 165 -16.30 -6.32 -11.13
N SER A 166 -17.05 -5.58 -10.31
CA SER A 166 -17.60 -4.26 -10.69
C SER A 166 -17.39 -3.23 -9.58
N PHE A 167 -16.85 -2.07 -9.92
CA PHE A 167 -16.67 -0.94 -9.00
C PHE A 167 -16.41 0.36 -9.78
N ASN A 168 -16.60 1.49 -9.10
CA ASN A 168 -16.41 2.82 -9.68
C ASN A 168 -15.36 3.59 -8.88
N VAL A 169 -14.68 4.52 -9.53
CA VAL A 169 -13.74 5.45 -8.91
C VAL A 169 -14.17 6.87 -9.22
N LYS A 170 -14.49 7.63 -8.17
CA LYS A 170 -14.90 9.03 -8.28
C LYS A 170 -13.69 9.94 -8.45
N ARG A 171 -13.84 11.00 -9.24
CA ARG A 171 -12.78 12.00 -9.46
C ARG A 171 -12.33 12.65 -8.15
N GLY A 172 -11.03 12.81 -7.97
CA GLY A 172 -10.44 13.50 -6.82
C GLY A 172 -10.52 12.73 -5.50
N THR A 173 -10.93 11.46 -5.54
CA THR A 173 -11.03 10.58 -4.37
C THR A 173 -10.05 9.42 -4.47
N THR A 174 -9.87 8.70 -3.36
CA THR A 174 -9.10 7.47 -3.26
C THR A 174 -10.06 6.28 -3.10
N THR A 175 -10.09 5.41 -4.10
CA THR A 175 -10.74 4.10 -4.00
C THR A 175 -9.69 3.02 -3.78
N ALA A 176 -9.80 2.28 -2.68
CA ALA A 176 -8.88 1.21 -2.34
C ALA A 176 -9.40 -0.17 -2.77
N ILE A 177 -8.52 -1.02 -3.31
CA ILE A 177 -8.77 -2.47 -3.47
C ILE A 177 -7.88 -3.21 -2.48
N VAL A 178 -8.51 -3.95 -1.58
CA VAL A 178 -7.84 -4.67 -0.49
C VAL A 178 -8.11 -6.17 -0.55
N GLY A 179 -7.24 -6.96 0.05
CA GLY A 179 -7.42 -8.41 0.16
C GLY A 179 -6.09 -9.16 0.24
N GLU A 180 -6.16 -10.45 0.51
CA GLU A 180 -4.99 -11.33 0.64
C GLU A 180 -4.12 -11.39 -0.62
N SER A 181 -2.88 -11.85 -0.46
CA SER A 181 -2.01 -12.11 -1.60
C SER A 181 -2.65 -13.13 -2.54
N GLY A 182 -2.60 -12.88 -3.85
CA GLY A 182 -3.24 -13.73 -4.86
C GLY A 182 -4.77 -13.57 -4.99
N SER A 183 -5.39 -12.60 -4.33
CA SER A 183 -6.84 -12.35 -4.47
C SER A 183 -7.27 -11.79 -5.84
N GLY A 184 -6.33 -11.34 -6.68
CA GLY A 184 -6.58 -10.84 -8.04
C GLY A 184 -6.36 -9.33 -8.25
N LYS A 185 -5.96 -8.59 -7.21
CA LYS A 185 -5.82 -7.11 -7.22
C LYS A 185 -4.88 -6.59 -8.31
N SER A 186 -3.64 -7.10 -8.40
CA SER A 186 -2.69 -6.68 -9.43
C SER A 186 -3.14 -7.08 -10.84
N THR A 187 -3.94 -8.15 -10.98
CA THR A 187 -4.58 -8.49 -12.27
C THR A 187 -5.61 -7.42 -12.67
N VAL A 188 -6.42 -6.94 -11.71
CA VAL A 188 -7.32 -5.79 -11.94
C VAL A 188 -6.52 -4.55 -12.32
N ALA A 189 -5.44 -4.23 -11.60
CA ALA A 189 -4.57 -3.09 -11.90
C ALA A 189 -4.07 -3.10 -13.35
N GLN A 190 -3.54 -4.24 -13.79
CA GLN A 190 -3.02 -4.42 -15.16
C GLN A 190 -4.12 -4.29 -16.23
N MET A 191 -5.33 -4.76 -15.94
CA MET A 191 -6.47 -4.57 -16.85
C MET A 191 -6.89 -3.11 -16.94
N VAL A 192 -6.99 -2.41 -15.79
CA VAL A 192 -7.30 -0.97 -15.75
C VAL A 192 -6.24 -0.15 -16.49
N LEU A 193 -4.96 -0.49 -16.37
CA LEU A 193 -3.85 0.16 -17.11
C LEU A 193 -3.83 -0.16 -18.61
N ASN A 194 -4.75 -1.01 -19.10
CA ASN A 194 -4.74 -1.52 -20.47
C ASN A 194 -3.38 -2.18 -20.83
N LEU A 195 -2.83 -2.94 -19.88
CA LEU A 195 -1.65 -3.79 -20.06
C LEU A 195 -2.04 -5.26 -20.22
N LEU A 196 -3.23 -5.62 -19.75
CA LEU A 196 -3.80 -6.95 -19.86
C LEU A 196 -5.23 -6.86 -20.38
N ALA A 197 -5.56 -7.58 -21.45
CA ALA A 197 -6.92 -7.65 -21.95
C ALA A 197 -7.81 -8.52 -21.02
N PRO A 198 -9.02 -8.08 -20.66
CA PRO A 198 -9.97 -8.92 -19.93
C PRO A 198 -10.46 -10.08 -20.79
N THR A 199 -10.95 -11.14 -20.14
CA THR A 199 -11.67 -12.23 -20.82
C THR A 199 -13.11 -11.82 -21.12
N SER A 200 -13.74 -11.09 -20.19
CA SER A 200 -15.08 -10.50 -20.36
C SER A 200 -15.24 -9.28 -19.45
N GLY A 201 -16.32 -8.53 -19.66
CA GLY A 201 -16.54 -7.24 -19.02
C GLY A 201 -15.80 -6.12 -19.73
N ARG A 202 -15.92 -4.90 -19.21
CA ARG A 202 -15.30 -3.71 -19.80
C ARG A 202 -14.85 -2.72 -18.74
N ILE A 203 -13.96 -1.84 -19.15
CA ILE A 203 -13.44 -0.75 -18.34
C ILE A 203 -13.72 0.54 -19.11
N VAL A 204 -14.54 1.40 -18.51
CA VAL A 204 -14.93 2.69 -19.07
C VAL A 204 -14.14 3.77 -18.35
N PHE A 205 -13.38 4.56 -19.12
CA PHE A 205 -12.64 5.70 -18.62
C PHE A 205 -13.21 6.96 -19.27
N ASP A 206 -13.68 7.90 -18.45
CA ASP A 206 -14.22 9.19 -18.91
C ASP A 206 -15.34 9.01 -19.98
N GLY A 207 -16.24 8.05 -19.73
CA GLY A 207 -17.33 7.69 -20.64
C GLY A 207 -16.95 6.83 -21.84
N VAL A 208 -15.67 6.51 -22.04
CA VAL A 208 -15.19 5.73 -23.20
C VAL A 208 -14.72 4.34 -22.79
N ASP A 209 -15.22 3.30 -23.47
CA ASP A 209 -14.76 1.92 -23.28
C ASP A 209 -13.32 1.76 -23.78
N THR A 210 -12.40 1.44 -22.87
CA THR A 210 -10.97 1.31 -23.15
C THR A 210 -10.62 0.20 -24.13
N SER A 211 -11.49 -0.80 -24.32
CA SER A 211 -11.29 -1.89 -25.29
C SER A 211 -11.46 -1.44 -26.74
N THR A 212 -12.14 -0.31 -26.97
CA THR A 212 -12.41 0.24 -28.30
C THR A 212 -11.29 1.17 -28.80
N LEU A 213 -10.34 1.51 -27.92
CA LEU A 213 -9.28 2.47 -28.23
C LEU A 213 -8.27 1.89 -29.22
N ASN A 214 -7.97 2.64 -30.27
CA ASN A 214 -6.85 2.33 -31.16
C ASN A 214 -5.50 2.67 -30.51
N SER A 215 -4.39 2.29 -31.16
CA SER A 215 -3.04 2.48 -30.58
C SER A 215 -2.70 3.95 -30.23
N ARG A 216 -3.21 4.93 -30.99
CA ARG A 216 -2.98 6.36 -30.68
C ARG A 216 -3.82 6.82 -29.49
N GLU A 217 -5.03 6.31 -29.36
CA GLU A 217 -5.93 6.61 -28.25
C GLU A 217 -5.45 5.95 -26.95
N ILE A 218 -4.97 4.70 -27.02
CA ILE A 218 -4.30 4.03 -25.88
C ILE A 218 -3.11 4.88 -25.40
N PHE A 219 -2.34 5.45 -26.33
CA PHE A 219 -1.21 6.30 -25.97
C PHE A 219 -1.63 7.61 -25.27
N LYS A 220 -2.81 8.17 -25.62
CA LYS A 220 -3.39 9.32 -24.91
C LYS A 220 -3.96 8.92 -23.55
N PHE A 221 -4.67 7.80 -23.49
CA PHE A 221 -5.19 7.21 -22.25
C PHE A 221 -4.07 7.02 -21.23
N ARG A 222 -2.95 6.41 -21.65
CA ARG A 222 -1.78 6.22 -20.79
C ARG A 222 -1.13 7.52 -20.32
N ARG A 223 -1.37 8.69 -20.94
CA ARG A 223 -0.92 9.97 -20.33
C ARG A 223 -1.77 10.36 -19.13
N ARG A 224 -3.07 10.09 -19.20
CA ARG A 224 -4.06 10.46 -18.17
C ARG A 224 -4.09 9.46 -17.01
N VAL A 225 -3.67 8.21 -17.25
CA VAL A 225 -3.63 7.13 -16.25
C VAL A 225 -2.21 6.60 -16.10
N GLN A 226 -1.60 6.82 -14.94
CA GLN A 226 -0.21 6.47 -14.66
C GLN A 226 -0.09 5.49 -13.48
N PRO A 227 0.80 4.49 -13.55
CA PRO A 227 1.03 3.57 -12.45
C PRO A 227 2.17 4.04 -11.52
N ILE A 228 2.04 3.68 -10.25
CA ILE A 228 3.15 3.54 -9.30
C ILE A 228 3.18 2.06 -8.92
N PHE A 229 4.22 1.34 -9.35
CA PHE A 229 4.33 -0.11 -9.14
C PHE A 229 4.97 -0.47 -7.80
N GLN A 230 4.69 -1.70 -7.35
CA GLN A 230 5.07 -2.28 -6.06
C GLN A 230 6.58 -2.28 -5.78
N ASP A 231 7.42 -2.44 -6.81
CA ASP A 231 8.86 -2.59 -6.65
C ASP A 231 9.61 -1.36 -7.21
N PRO A 232 10.08 -0.44 -6.34
CA PRO A 232 10.93 0.67 -6.73
C PRO A 232 12.28 0.21 -7.28
N TYR A 233 12.75 -0.98 -6.89
CA TYR A 233 14.02 -1.54 -7.35
C TYR A 233 13.92 -2.05 -8.79
N GLY A 234 12.82 -2.74 -9.13
CA GLY A 234 12.55 -3.24 -10.48
C GLY A 234 11.98 -2.20 -11.44
N SER A 235 11.33 -1.14 -10.94
CA SER A 235 10.66 -0.14 -11.78
C SER A 235 11.58 1.00 -12.27
N LEU A 236 12.73 1.22 -11.62
CA LEU A 236 13.73 2.21 -12.02
C LEU A 236 14.91 1.49 -12.70
N ASP A 237 15.23 1.86 -13.94
CA ASP A 237 16.39 1.31 -14.65
C ASP A 237 17.69 1.77 -13.95
N PRO A 238 18.52 0.85 -13.41
CA PRO A 238 19.74 1.20 -12.70
C PRO A 238 20.80 1.85 -13.59
N MET A 239 20.68 1.72 -14.92
CA MET A 239 21.58 2.35 -15.89
C MET A 239 21.24 3.82 -16.14
N TYR A 240 20.05 4.29 -15.73
CA TYR A 240 19.61 5.67 -15.91
C TYR A 240 19.76 6.45 -14.61
N ASN A 241 20.21 7.69 -14.74
CA ASN A 241 20.17 8.63 -13.61
C ASN A 241 18.73 9.12 -13.38
N ILE A 242 18.48 9.69 -12.21
CA ILE A 242 17.13 10.11 -11.79
C ILE A 242 16.52 11.10 -12.78
N PHE A 243 17.32 12.02 -13.35
CA PHE A 243 16.85 12.92 -14.39
C PHE A 243 16.24 12.15 -15.57
N ARG A 244 16.98 11.21 -16.17
CA ARG A 244 16.51 10.42 -17.31
C ARG A 244 15.29 9.59 -16.97
N THR A 245 15.22 9.06 -15.76
CA THR A 245 14.10 8.24 -15.31
C THR A 245 12.80 9.04 -15.21
N ILE A 246 12.85 10.28 -14.69
CA ILE A 246 11.68 11.17 -14.64
C ILE A 246 11.39 11.80 -16.02
N GLU A 247 12.42 12.02 -16.84
CA GLU A 247 12.28 12.57 -18.20
C GLU A 247 11.70 11.56 -19.20
N GLU A 248 11.88 10.27 -18.98
CA GLU A 248 11.53 9.20 -19.90
C GLU A 248 10.07 9.27 -20.41
N PRO A 249 9.03 9.45 -19.54
CA PRO A 249 7.65 9.56 -20.01
C PRO A 249 7.47 10.77 -20.94
N LEU A 250 8.03 11.94 -20.58
CA LEU A 250 7.96 13.15 -21.40
C LEU A 250 8.60 12.94 -22.79
N ARG A 251 9.77 12.28 -22.83
CA ARG A 251 10.45 11.94 -24.08
C ARG A 251 9.63 10.99 -24.93
N THR A 252 9.14 9.90 -24.33
CA THR A 252 8.35 8.87 -25.00
C THR A 252 7.10 9.48 -25.62
N HIS A 253 6.43 10.36 -24.88
CA HIS A 253 5.23 11.06 -25.35
C HIS A 253 5.53 12.31 -26.20
N LYS A 254 6.79 12.65 -26.48
CA LYS A 254 7.22 13.83 -27.25
C LYS A 254 6.65 15.15 -26.69
N ILE A 255 6.63 15.29 -25.37
CA ILE A 255 6.15 16.49 -24.68
C ILE A 255 7.36 17.37 -24.32
N GLY A 256 7.30 18.65 -24.66
CA GLY A 256 8.36 19.61 -24.38
C GLY A 256 9.66 19.39 -25.16
N ASP A 257 10.55 20.36 -25.05
CA ASP A 257 11.95 20.31 -25.50
C ASP A 257 12.90 20.02 -24.32
N LYS A 258 14.21 20.01 -24.58
CA LYS A 258 15.22 19.72 -23.55
C LYS A 258 15.13 20.67 -22.35
N VAL A 259 14.92 21.96 -22.59
CA VAL A 259 14.93 23.00 -21.54
C VAL A 259 13.67 22.91 -20.69
N SER A 260 12.51 22.80 -21.32
CA SER A 260 11.23 22.65 -20.62
C SER A 260 11.12 21.32 -19.86
N ARG A 261 11.68 20.23 -20.39
CA ARG A 261 11.78 18.95 -19.66
C ARG A 261 12.67 19.04 -18.43
N GLU A 262 13.83 19.68 -18.55
CA GLU A 262 14.71 19.89 -17.39
C GLU A 262 14.02 20.70 -16.29
N LYS A 263 13.31 21.78 -16.67
CA LYS A 263 12.51 22.57 -15.74
C LYS A 263 11.42 21.71 -15.08
N LYS A 264 10.64 20.95 -15.85
CA LYS A 264 9.59 20.07 -15.32
C LYS A 264 10.14 19.04 -14.34
N VAL A 265 11.29 18.42 -14.64
CA VAL A 265 11.91 17.44 -13.72
C VAL A 265 12.32 18.10 -12.40
N ARG A 266 12.83 19.33 -12.41
CA ARG A 266 13.15 20.07 -11.18
C ARG A 266 11.89 20.34 -10.35
N GLU A 267 10.82 20.82 -10.99
CA GLU A 267 9.54 21.05 -10.33
C GLU A 267 8.97 19.77 -9.71
N LEU A 268 9.08 18.64 -10.42
CA LEU A 268 8.62 17.34 -9.91
C LEU A 268 9.44 16.87 -8.70
N LEU A 269 10.76 17.07 -8.70
CA LEU A 269 11.60 16.76 -7.54
C LEU A 269 11.24 17.63 -6.33
N ASP A 270 10.96 18.92 -6.55
CA ASP A 270 10.52 19.82 -5.50
C ASP A 270 9.15 19.37 -4.93
N GLN A 271 8.20 18.96 -5.81
CA GLN A 271 6.89 18.43 -5.40
C GLN A 271 6.98 17.17 -4.54
N VAL A 272 7.95 16.29 -4.80
CA VAL A 272 8.17 15.07 -3.98
C VAL A 272 9.18 15.29 -2.85
N ALA A 273 9.50 16.55 -2.55
CA ALA A 273 10.43 16.98 -1.52
C ALA A 273 11.81 16.27 -1.61
N LEU A 274 12.35 16.19 -2.83
CA LEU A 274 13.71 15.73 -3.11
C LEU A 274 14.58 16.90 -3.58
N PRO A 275 15.82 17.04 -3.06
CA PRO A 275 16.74 18.07 -3.55
C PRO A 275 17.00 17.91 -5.05
N GLN A 276 17.03 19.01 -5.81
CA GLN A 276 17.32 18.99 -7.25
C GLN A 276 18.67 18.35 -7.59
N SER A 277 19.65 18.35 -6.67
CA SER A 277 20.93 17.64 -6.84
C SER A 277 20.74 16.13 -7.07
N THR A 278 19.61 15.56 -6.65
CA THR A 278 19.23 14.16 -6.86
C THR A 278 19.14 13.79 -8.34
N MET A 279 18.90 14.75 -9.24
CA MET A 279 18.82 14.54 -10.70
C MET A 279 20.02 13.75 -11.27
N GLN A 280 21.21 14.00 -10.72
CA GLN A 280 22.46 13.41 -11.21
C GLN A 280 22.76 12.03 -10.61
N ARG A 281 22.06 11.68 -9.54
CA ARG A 281 22.25 10.42 -8.82
C ARG A 281 21.65 9.25 -9.61
N TYR A 282 22.05 8.05 -9.24
CA TYR A 282 21.50 6.80 -9.76
C TYR A 282 20.58 6.14 -8.73
N PRO A 283 19.61 5.29 -9.17
CA PRO A 283 18.70 4.61 -8.27
C PRO A 283 19.43 3.91 -7.12
N ASN A 284 20.52 3.19 -7.41
CA ASN A 284 21.32 2.45 -6.42
C ASN A 284 21.91 3.32 -5.29
N GLU A 285 22.01 4.63 -5.47
CA GLU A 285 22.51 5.58 -4.46
C GLU A 285 21.39 6.08 -3.52
N LEU A 286 20.12 5.81 -3.84
CA LEU A 286 18.96 6.30 -3.08
C LEU A 286 18.46 5.29 -2.04
N SER A 287 17.94 5.80 -0.93
CA SER A 287 17.15 5.00 0.02
C SER A 287 15.83 4.52 -0.62
N GLY A 288 15.18 3.51 -0.04
CA GLY A 288 13.89 3.00 -0.53
C GLY A 288 12.84 4.11 -0.65
N GLY A 289 12.70 4.97 0.38
CA GLY A 289 11.81 6.12 0.33
C GLY A 289 12.14 7.16 -0.73
N GLN A 290 13.43 7.44 -0.95
CA GLN A 290 13.85 8.34 -2.02
C GLN A 290 13.52 7.76 -3.40
N ARG A 291 13.69 6.45 -3.61
CA ARG A 291 13.29 5.78 -4.85
C ARG A 291 11.79 5.84 -5.06
N GLN A 292 11.00 5.64 -3.99
CA GLN A 292 9.55 5.74 -4.07
C GLN A 292 9.11 7.15 -4.50
N ARG A 293 9.70 8.19 -3.91
CA ARG A 293 9.46 9.58 -4.30
C ARG A 293 9.84 9.84 -5.77
N VAL A 294 10.93 9.25 -6.27
CA VAL A 294 11.27 9.31 -7.70
C VAL A 294 10.22 8.59 -8.56
N ALA A 295 9.70 7.43 -8.13
CA ALA A 295 8.64 6.73 -8.84
C ALA A 295 7.34 7.56 -8.91
N ILE A 296 6.97 8.23 -7.82
CA ILE A 296 5.86 9.19 -7.78
C ILE A 296 6.11 10.35 -8.75
N ALA A 297 7.28 10.98 -8.69
CA ALA A 297 7.65 12.09 -9.59
C ALA A 297 7.58 11.68 -11.07
N ARG A 298 8.03 10.45 -11.41
CA ARG A 298 7.92 9.90 -12.76
C ARG A 298 6.46 9.72 -13.19
N ALA A 299 5.59 9.19 -12.32
CA ALA A 299 4.17 9.03 -12.61
C ALA A 299 3.47 10.39 -12.83
N LEU A 300 3.87 11.41 -12.07
CA LEU A 300 3.35 12.78 -12.21
C LEU A 300 3.84 13.51 -13.46
N ALA A 301 4.89 13.02 -14.13
CA ALA A 301 5.55 13.76 -15.21
C ALA A 301 4.64 14.12 -16.39
N LEU A 302 3.58 13.33 -16.62
CA LEU A 302 2.61 13.53 -17.70
C LEU A 302 1.36 14.31 -17.28
N ASP A 303 1.34 14.86 -16.07
CA ASP A 303 0.18 15.54 -15.47
C ASP A 303 -1.08 14.63 -15.51
N PRO A 304 -1.05 13.45 -14.88
CA PRO A 304 -2.13 12.47 -14.95
C PRO A 304 -3.37 12.93 -14.19
N GLU A 305 -4.52 12.37 -14.53
CA GLU A 305 -5.77 12.53 -13.77
C GLU A 305 -5.97 11.38 -12.77
N VAL A 306 -5.49 10.19 -13.12
CA VAL A 306 -5.61 8.98 -12.30
C VAL A 306 -4.23 8.36 -12.08
N ILE A 307 -3.93 8.04 -10.83
CA ILE A 307 -2.75 7.25 -10.46
C ILE A 307 -3.19 5.91 -9.87
N ILE A 308 -2.61 4.83 -10.37
CA ILE A 308 -2.83 3.48 -9.88
C ILE A 308 -1.65 3.12 -9.00
N CYS A 309 -1.88 3.10 -7.69
CA CYS A 309 -0.88 2.80 -6.69
C CYS A 309 -0.93 1.30 -6.38
N ASP A 310 -0.13 0.48 -7.07
CA ASP A 310 -0.07 -0.97 -6.83
C ASP A 310 0.99 -1.27 -5.77
N GLU A 311 0.54 -1.45 -4.53
CA GLU A 311 1.40 -1.68 -3.35
C GLU A 311 2.52 -0.64 -3.19
N ALA A 312 2.21 0.63 -3.48
CA ALA A 312 3.17 1.72 -3.53
C ALA A 312 3.92 2.00 -2.20
N VAL A 313 3.50 1.42 -1.09
CA VAL A 313 4.10 1.67 0.23
C VAL A 313 4.44 0.40 1.02
N SER A 314 4.28 -0.80 0.44
CA SER A 314 4.39 -2.05 1.21
C SER A 314 5.83 -2.45 1.55
N ALA A 315 6.82 -1.97 0.80
CA ALA A 315 8.24 -2.29 1.00
C ALA A 315 9.02 -1.19 1.76
N LEU A 316 8.34 -0.25 2.41
CA LEU A 316 8.94 0.90 3.08
C LEU A 316 8.88 0.73 4.60
N ASP A 317 9.87 1.25 5.31
CA ASP A 317 9.80 1.35 6.76
C ASP A 317 8.67 2.29 7.19
N VAL A 318 8.18 2.12 8.42
CA VAL A 318 6.99 2.81 8.95
C VAL A 318 7.09 4.34 8.84
N LEU A 319 8.26 4.94 9.10
CA LEU A 319 8.42 6.40 9.03
C LEU A 319 8.35 6.89 7.58
N VAL A 320 9.05 6.20 6.69
CA VAL A 320 9.04 6.53 5.26
C VAL A 320 7.67 6.28 4.65
N GLN A 321 6.98 5.21 5.02
CA GLN A 321 5.62 4.90 4.61
C GLN A 321 4.68 6.05 4.98
N ALA A 322 4.67 6.50 6.23
CA ALA A 322 3.84 7.62 6.67
C ALA A 322 4.16 8.92 5.88
N GLN A 323 5.44 9.21 5.64
CA GLN A 323 5.83 10.36 4.82
C GLN A 323 5.33 10.26 3.37
N VAL A 324 5.35 9.07 2.79
CA VAL A 324 4.86 8.85 1.41
C VAL A 324 3.34 8.95 1.36
N LEU A 325 2.62 8.45 2.36
CA LEU A 325 1.16 8.59 2.44
C LEU A 325 0.75 10.06 2.57
N ASN A 326 1.42 10.84 3.42
CA ASN A 326 1.19 12.28 3.53
C ASN A 326 1.47 13.00 2.20
N LEU A 327 2.58 12.66 1.54
CA LEU A 327 2.91 13.20 0.22
C LEU A 327 1.81 12.90 -0.80
N LEU A 328 1.29 11.67 -0.84
CA LEU A 328 0.20 11.32 -1.75
C LEU A 328 -1.08 12.12 -1.44
N ALA A 329 -1.44 12.28 -0.17
CA ALA A 329 -2.60 13.09 0.23
C ALA A 329 -2.44 14.56 -0.17
N GLU A 330 -1.25 15.14 0.05
CA GLU A 330 -0.93 16.51 -0.37
C GLU A 330 -1.01 16.67 -1.89
N LEU A 331 -0.46 15.73 -2.65
CA LEU A 331 -0.51 15.74 -4.12
C LEU A 331 -1.95 15.60 -4.64
N GLN A 332 -2.77 14.75 -4.02
CA GLN A 332 -4.19 14.63 -4.35
C GLN A 332 -4.92 15.96 -4.16
N SER A 333 -4.75 16.59 -2.99
CA SER A 333 -5.39 17.88 -2.69
C SER A 333 -4.90 18.99 -3.64
N ASN A 334 -3.59 19.07 -3.89
CA ASN A 334 -3.00 20.17 -4.67
C ASN A 334 -3.23 20.03 -6.18
N LEU A 335 -3.27 18.80 -6.70
CA LEU A 335 -3.33 18.54 -8.14
C LEU A 335 -4.69 17.95 -8.59
N GLY A 336 -5.60 17.67 -7.66
CA GLY A 336 -6.90 17.05 -7.95
C GLY A 336 -6.79 15.61 -8.45
N LEU A 337 -5.77 14.87 -8.00
CA LEU A 337 -5.51 13.50 -8.47
C LEU A 337 -6.58 12.52 -7.97
N THR A 338 -6.87 11.53 -8.80
CA THR A 338 -7.70 10.39 -8.40
C THR A 338 -6.82 9.18 -8.17
N TYR A 339 -7.03 8.45 -7.07
CA TYR A 339 -6.24 7.27 -6.74
C TYR A 339 -7.06 5.99 -6.79
N LEU A 340 -6.54 5.00 -7.52
CA LEU A 340 -6.90 3.60 -7.33
C LEU A 340 -5.78 2.97 -6.51
N PHE A 341 -6.02 2.79 -5.22
CA PHE A 341 -5.01 2.36 -4.26
C PHE A 341 -5.11 0.86 -3.98
N ILE A 342 -4.12 0.09 -4.38
CA ILE A 342 -4.12 -1.36 -4.23
C ILE A 342 -3.12 -1.72 -3.13
N THR A 343 -3.60 -2.39 -2.09
CA THR A 343 -2.74 -2.80 -0.97
C THR A 343 -3.32 -4.04 -0.28
N HIS A 344 -2.51 -4.72 0.51
CA HIS A 344 -2.96 -5.74 1.45
C HIS A 344 -3.06 -5.20 2.89
N ASP A 345 -2.54 -3.99 3.14
CA ASP A 345 -2.55 -3.35 4.45
C ASP A 345 -3.81 -2.49 4.64
N LEU A 346 -4.74 -3.00 5.44
CA LEU A 346 -5.97 -2.30 5.81
C LEU A 346 -5.74 -1.10 6.73
N ALA A 347 -4.66 -1.08 7.51
CA ALA A 347 -4.37 0.04 8.39
C ALA A 347 -4.05 1.30 7.58
N VAL A 348 -3.30 1.15 6.49
CA VAL A 348 -3.05 2.22 5.50
C VAL A 348 -4.34 2.68 4.83
N VAL A 349 -5.23 1.74 4.49
CA VAL A 349 -6.50 2.04 3.80
C VAL A 349 -7.38 2.95 4.63
N ARG A 350 -7.46 2.72 5.94
CA ARG A 350 -8.23 3.56 6.88
C ARG A 350 -7.79 5.03 6.86
N GLN A 351 -6.51 5.28 6.59
CA GLN A 351 -5.95 6.64 6.60
C GLN A 351 -6.22 7.39 5.30
N ILE A 352 -6.08 6.73 4.15
CA ILE A 352 -5.99 7.41 2.84
C ILE A 352 -7.21 7.21 1.93
N ALA A 353 -8.05 6.20 2.16
CA ALA A 353 -9.13 5.84 1.25
C ALA A 353 -10.47 6.44 1.66
N ASP A 354 -11.27 6.86 0.67
CA ASP A 354 -12.67 7.26 0.83
C ASP A 354 -13.62 6.06 0.66
N HIS A 355 -13.26 5.17 -0.28
CA HIS A 355 -14.03 3.99 -0.64
C HIS A 355 -13.15 2.74 -0.64
N VAL A 356 -13.71 1.60 -0.24
CA VAL A 356 -12.98 0.33 -0.13
C VAL A 356 -13.71 -0.78 -0.87
N CYS A 357 -12.94 -1.55 -1.63
CA CYS A 357 -13.36 -2.77 -2.33
C CYS A 357 -12.56 -3.95 -1.78
N VAL A 358 -13.21 -4.83 -1.03
CA VAL A 358 -12.60 -6.04 -0.46
C VAL A 358 -12.68 -7.18 -1.47
N MET A 359 -11.51 -7.71 -1.85
CA MET A 359 -11.35 -8.74 -2.87
C MET A 359 -10.90 -10.07 -2.27
N GLN A 360 -11.63 -11.14 -2.55
CA GLN A 360 -11.30 -12.51 -2.14
C GLN A 360 -11.45 -13.46 -3.33
N LYS A 361 -10.41 -14.27 -3.61
CA LYS A 361 -10.45 -15.34 -4.63
C LYS A 361 -11.02 -14.87 -5.99
N GLY A 362 -10.58 -13.71 -6.46
CA GLY A 362 -11.00 -13.15 -7.75
C GLY A 362 -12.28 -12.33 -7.71
N LYS A 363 -13.00 -12.27 -6.58
CA LYS A 363 -14.31 -11.58 -6.47
C LYS A 363 -14.24 -10.39 -5.53
N LEU A 364 -15.04 -9.36 -5.79
CA LEU A 364 -15.36 -8.38 -4.76
C LEU A 364 -16.43 -8.97 -3.85
N VAL A 365 -16.11 -9.09 -2.56
CA VAL A 365 -17.02 -9.64 -1.55
C VAL A 365 -17.72 -8.55 -0.76
N GLU A 366 -17.09 -7.39 -0.63
CA GLU A 366 -17.65 -6.24 0.09
C GLU A 366 -17.15 -4.93 -0.52
N THR A 367 -18.02 -3.94 -0.62
CA THR A 367 -17.71 -2.62 -1.17
C THR A 367 -18.50 -1.56 -0.40
N GLY A 368 -17.87 -0.45 -0.03
CA GLY A 368 -18.56 0.61 0.70
C GLY A 368 -17.69 1.85 0.90
N SER A 369 -18.17 2.80 1.71
CA SER A 369 -17.28 3.81 2.28
C SER A 369 -16.25 3.13 3.19
N THR A 370 -15.10 3.76 3.39
CA THR A 370 -14.09 3.26 4.35
C THR A 370 -14.68 3.12 5.74
N ASP A 371 -15.61 3.99 6.12
CA ASP A 371 -16.31 3.93 7.41
C ASP A 371 -17.21 2.72 7.53
N ASP A 372 -18.08 2.47 6.54
CA ASP A 372 -18.99 1.33 6.59
C ASP A 372 -18.24 0.00 6.67
N VAL A 373 -17.18 -0.15 5.86
CA VAL A 373 -16.40 -1.39 5.79
C VAL A 373 -15.62 -1.64 7.08
N PHE A 374 -15.07 -0.61 7.72
CA PHE A 374 -14.26 -0.78 8.94
C PHE A 374 -15.11 -0.85 10.21
N ASP A 375 -16.16 -0.05 10.30
CA ASP A 375 -16.95 0.09 11.54
C ASP A 375 -18.15 -0.87 11.56
N SER A 376 -18.65 -1.32 10.40
CA SER A 376 -19.80 -2.24 10.30
C SER A 376 -19.66 -3.26 9.15
N PRO A 377 -18.57 -4.06 9.12
CA PRO A 377 -18.35 -5.06 8.09
C PRO A 377 -19.44 -6.13 8.08
N GLN A 378 -20.00 -6.40 6.91
CA GLN A 378 -21.06 -7.39 6.71
C GLN A 378 -20.48 -8.78 6.43
N GLN A 379 -19.38 -8.87 5.67
CA GLN A 379 -18.81 -10.16 5.29
C GLN A 379 -17.87 -10.72 6.36
N ASP A 380 -17.96 -12.03 6.58
CA ASP A 380 -17.10 -12.72 7.55
C ASP A 380 -15.61 -12.68 7.17
N TYR A 381 -15.31 -12.68 5.86
CA TYR A 381 -13.96 -12.49 5.38
C TYR A 381 -13.40 -11.11 5.75
N THR A 382 -14.19 -10.05 5.56
CA THR A 382 -13.81 -8.68 5.93
C THR A 382 -13.59 -8.56 7.43
N LYS A 383 -14.49 -9.13 8.25
CA LYS A 383 -14.30 -9.20 9.71
C LYS A 383 -12.99 -9.89 10.08
N ALA A 384 -12.69 -11.02 9.44
CA ALA A 384 -11.46 -11.77 9.69
C ALA A 384 -10.20 -10.96 9.32
N LEU A 385 -10.23 -10.25 8.17
CA LEU A 385 -9.15 -9.36 7.75
C LEU A 385 -8.91 -8.20 8.73
N LEU A 386 -9.98 -7.50 9.14
CA LEU A 386 -9.89 -6.39 10.08
C LEU A 386 -9.40 -6.84 11.46
N ASN A 387 -9.86 -8.00 11.93
CA ASN A 387 -9.38 -8.59 13.17
C ASN A 387 -7.90 -9.00 13.09
N ALA A 388 -7.36 -9.24 11.90
CA ALA A 388 -5.96 -9.60 11.70
C ALA A 388 -5.00 -8.39 11.67
N ILE A 389 -5.51 -7.16 11.69
CA ILE A 389 -4.67 -5.96 11.76
C ILE A 389 -3.90 -5.95 13.10
N PRO A 390 -2.56 -5.83 13.08
CA PRO A 390 -1.75 -5.78 14.30
C PRO A 390 -2.20 -4.68 15.26
N GLY A 391 -2.15 -4.98 16.56
CA GLY A 391 -2.59 -4.04 17.59
C GLY A 391 -4.10 -3.99 17.76
N ALA A 392 -4.84 -4.95 17.20
CA ALA A 392 -6.29 -4.97 17.26
C ALA A 392 -6.89 -5.01 18.67
N SER A 393 -6.13 -5.58 19.61
CA SER A 393 -6.48 -5.73 21.01
C SER A 393 -5.94 -4.59 21.90
N LEU A 394 -5.16 -3.65 21.35
CA LEU A 394 -4.52 -2.59 22.12
C LEU A 394 -5.49 -1.45 22.42
N MET A 395 -5.79 -1.22 23.70
CA MET A 395 -6.46 0.02 24.12
C MET A 395 -5.44 1.17 24.11
N LEU A 396 -5.57 2.07 23.14
CA LEU A 396 -4.79 3.30 23.04
C LEU A 396 -5.74 4.50 23.22
N PRO A 397 -5.36 5.52 24.01
CA PRO A 397 -6.14 6.76 24.09
C PRO A 397 -6.14 7.48 22.73
N PRO A 398 -7.23 8.19 22.36
CA PRO A 398 -7.25 9.01 21.15
C PRO A 398 -6.21 10.12 21.23
N VAL A 399 -5.62 10.47 20.08
CA VAL A 399 -4.76 11.65 19.96
C VAL A 399 -5.68 12.84 19.69
N VAL A 400 -5.83 13.72 20.68
CA VAL A 400 -6.61 14.94 20.57
C VAL A 400 -5.76 15.98 19.83
N ALA A 401 -6.36 16.65 18.84
CA ALA A 401 -5.75 17.75 18.08
C ALA A 401 -5.43 18.98 18.96
#